data_AF-A0A7D7L203-F1
#
_entry.id   AF-A0A7D7L203-F1
#
_cell.length_a   1.000
_cell.length_b   1.000
_cell.length_c   1.000
_cell.angle_alpha   90.00
_cell.angle_beta   90.00
_cell.angle_gamma   90.00
#
_symmetry.space_group_name_H-M   'P 1'
#
loop_
_entity.id
_entity.type
_entity.pdbx_description
1 polymer ?
#
loop_
_entity_poly.entity_id
_entity_poly.type
_entity_poly.pdbx_seq_one_letter_code
_entity_poly.pdbx_strand_id
1 'polypeptide(L)'
;MTSHNLAPAPGSTAPLGALSSGTLTPMRPVPRSIERPEYVGRAEPDEGRASNVYTPEEIELVREAGQIAARALQAAGAEAKPGVTTDELDRIAHEYMCDHGAYPSCLEYRGFPKSICTSLNEVICHGIPDSTVLEDGDIINLDVTAYKNGMHGDTNAMFLVGDVDEDSRLLVERTLEATNRAIKAVRPGREINVIGRVIEKYAKRFGYGVVRDFTGHGVGHEFHTGLIVPHYDAAPSYATEMVPGMIFTIEPMLTLGTIAWDQWDDDWTITTHDRMRTAQYEHTMVVTQDGVEILTLP
;
A
#
# COMPACT_ATOMS: atom_id res chain seq x y z
N MET A 1 -21.87 16.85 11.13
CA MET A 1 -20.39 16.86 11.22
C MET A 1 -19.89 17.92 10.27
N THR A 2 -18.82 18.62 10.63
CA THR A 2 -18.04 19.42 9.67
C THR A 2 -17.34 18.44 8.73
N SER A 3 -17.44 18.67 7.42
CA SER A 3 -16.79 17.82 6.42
C SER A 3 -15.27 17.87 6.58
N HIS A 4 -14.60 16.73 6.34
CA HIS A 4 -13.14 16.65 6.26
C HIS A 4 -12.59 17.09 4.90
N ASN A 5 -13.46 17.48 3.96
CA ASN A 5 -13.10 18.11 2.70
C ASN A 5 -13.33 19.62 2.78
N LEU A 6 -12.26 20.40 2.68
CA LEU A 6 -12.30 21.86 2.63
C LEU A 6 -12.23 22.39 1.19
N ALA A 7 -12.47 23.69 1.04
CA ALA A 7 -12.32 24.38 -0.23
C ALA A 7 -10.93 24.10 -0.85
N PRO A 8 -10.86 23.86 -2.17
CA PRO A 8 -9.62 23.46 -2.82
C PRO A 8 -8.56 24.58 -2.77
N ALA A 9 -7.29 24.18 -2.88
CA ALA A 9 -6.20 25.14 -3.02
C ALA A 9 -6.32 25.95 -4.33
N PRO A 10 -5.80 27.20 -4.38
CA PRO A 10 -5.82 27.99 -5.61
C PRO A 10 -5.18 27.23 -6.80
N GLY A 11 -5.96 27.03 -7.87
CA GLY A 11 -5.51 26.33 -9.08
C GLY A 11 -5.74 24.82 -9.09
N SER A 12 -6.29 24.24 -8.01
CA SER A 12 -6.76 22.86 -7.93
C SER A 12 -8.29 22.83 -7.90
N THR A 13 -8.89 21.76 -8.43
CA THR A 13 -10.30 21.43 -8.18
C THR A 13 -10.47 20.42 -7.06
N ALA A 14 -9.41 19.68 -6.71
CA ALA A 14 -9.39 18.72 -5.62
C ALA A 14 -9.52 19.41 -4.25
N PRO A 15 -10.43 18.95 -3.38
CA PRO A 15 -10.56 19.44 -2.01
C PRO A 15 -9.25 19.36 -1.21
N LEU A 16 -9.12 20.27 -0.24
CA LEU A 16 -8.06 20.16 0.76
C LEU A 16 -8.51 19.29 1.93
N GLY A 17 -7.59 18.45 2.37
CA GLY A 17 -7.75 17.60 3.53
C GLY A 17 -7.88 18.37 4.84
N ALA A 18 -8.80 17.92 5.69
CA ALA A 18 -8.94 18.35 7.07
C ALA A 18 -9.20 17.16 8.00
N LEU A 19 -8.64 16.00 7.65
CA LEU A 19 -8.78 14.80 8.46
C LEU A 19 -8.20 15.01 9.86
N SER A 20 -8.83 14.31 10.80
CA SER A 20 -8.38 14.17 12.18
C SER A 20 -8.68 12.75 12.61
N SER A 21 -7.88 12.20 13.53
CA SER A 21 -8.11 10.85 14.04
C SER A 21 -9.51 10.67 14.62
N GLY A 22 -10.15 9.58 14.21
CA GLY A 22 -11.42 9.09 14.75
C GLY A 22 -11.22 8.23 16.00
N THR A 23 -12.30 7.58 16.41
CA THR A 23 -12.27 6.66 17.56
C THR A 23 -11.98 5.24 17.08
N LEU A 24 -11.00 4.58 17.71
CA LEU A 24 -10.67 3.19 17.43
C LEU A 24 -11.63 2.22 18.12
N THR A 25 -12.12 1.22 17.39
CA THR A 25 -12.73 0.04 17.99
C THR A 25 -11.66 -0.91 18.56
N PRO A 26 -11.99 -1.80 19.52
CA PRO A 26 -11.04 -2.78 20.04
C PRO A 26 -10.43 -3.65 18.95
N MET A 27 -9.21 -4.12 19.17
CA MET A 27 -8.50 -5.03 18.27
C MET A 27 -9.33 -6.29 17.98
N ARG A 28 -9.40 -6.69 16.71
CA ARG A 28 -10.19 -7.85 16.28
C ARG A 28 -9.45 -9.16 16.55
N PRO A 29 -10.11 -10.19 17.10
CA PRO A 29 -9.44 -11.45 17.43
C PRO A 29 -9.23 -12.32 16.19
N VAL A 30 -8.00 -12.82 16.00
CA VAL A 30 -7.71 -13.84 14.97
C VAL A 30 -7.87 -15.25 15.55
N PRO A 31 -8.58 -16.18 14.87
CA PRO A 31 -8.73 -17.57 15.31
C PRO A 31 -7.39 -18.24 15.69
N ARG A 32 -7.41 -19.05 16.76
CA ARG A 32 -6.20 -19.73 17.26
C ARG A 32 -5.61 -20.77 16.31
N SER A 33 -6.42 -21.26 15.36
CA SER A 33 -5.98 -22.21 14.34
C SER A 33 -5.17 -21.57 13.20
N ILE A 34 -5.18 -20.24 13.09
CA ILE A 34 -4.44 -19.51 12.06
C ILE A 34 -3.01 -19.29 12.57
N GLU A 35 -2.04 -19.65 11.72
CA GLU A 35 -0.62 -19.42 11.93
C GLU A 35 -0.34 -17.92 12.10
N ARG A 36 0.53 -17.57 13.04
CA ARG A 36 0.90 -16.18 13.31
C ARG A 36 2.32 -15.92 12.83
N PRO A 37 2.60 -14.77 12.20
CA PRO A 37 3.95 -14.38 11.89
C PRO A 37 4.73 -14.09 13.19
N GLU A 38 6.06 -14.09 13.08
CA GLU A 38 6.95 -14.19 14.24
C GLU A 38 6.89 -12.97 15.19
N TYR A 39 6.53 -11.79 14.67
CA TYR A 39 6.45 -10.54 15.40
C TYR A 39 5.23 -10.42 16.33
N VAL A 40 4.22 -11.29 16.18
CA VAL A 40 3.02 -11.23 17.03
C VAL A 40 3.40 -11.48 18.49
N GLY A 41 3.10 -10.51 19.35
CA GLY A 41 3.50 -10.51 20.76
C GLY A 41 4.96 -10.08 21.03
N ARG A 42 5.66 -9.51 20.04
CA ARG A 42 7.00 -8.92 20.19
C ARG A 42 6.95 -7.40 20.03
N ALA A 43 7.98 -6.72 20.53
CA ALA A 43 8.12 -5.28 20.36
C ALA A 43 8.53 -4.89 18.94
N GLU A 44 9.44 -5.67 18.34
CA GLU A 44 9.98 -5.44 17.01
C GLU A 44 10.02 -6.76 16.22
N PRO A 45 9.83 -6.70 14.89
CA PRO A 45 10.05 -7.84 13.99
C PRO A 45 11.55 -8.17 13.87
N ASP A 46 11.90 -9.44 13.69
CA ASP A 46 13.23 -9.88 13.27
C ASP A 46 13.25 -10.00 11.75
N GLU A 47 13.41 -8.86 11.08
CA GLU A 47 13.36 -8.73 9.61
C GLU A 47 14.62 -8.07 9.03
N GLY A 48 14.74 -8.07 7.71
CA GLY A 48 15.83 -7.42 6.98
C GLY A 48 16.97 -8.35 6.56
N ARG A 49 16.85 -9.67 6.79
CA ARG A 49 17.94 -10.63 6.58
C ARG A 49 17.59 -11.76 5.61
N ALA A 50 16.32 -11.96 5.31
CA ALA A 50 15.88 -13.00 4.39
C ALA A 50 16.40 -12.77 2.97
N SER A 51 16.52 -13.88 2.24
CA SER A 51 16.77 -13.85 0.80
C SER A 51 15.57 -13.23 0.10
N ASN A 52 15.84 -12.40 -0.91
CA ASN A 52 14.80 -11.91 -1.81
C ASN A 52 14.54 -12.87 -2.98
N VAL A 53 15.36 -13.91 -3.13
CA VAL A 53 15.26 -14.90 -4.21
C VAL A 53 14.66 -16.18 -3.65
N TYR A 54 13.57 -16.63 -4.27
CA TYR A 54 12.74 -17.74 -3.83
C TYR A 54 12.77 -18.90 -4.83
N THR A 55 12.54 -20.11 -4.32
CA THR A 55 12.34 -21.31 -5.13
C THR A 55 10.96 -21.28 -5.82
N PRO A 56 10.75 -22.05 -6.91
CA PRO A 56 9.44 -22.16 -7.55
C PRO A 56 8.31 -22.54 -6.58
N GLU A 57 8.58 -23.43 -5.62
CA GLU A 57 7.62 -23.87 -4.63
C GLU A 57 7.26 -22.73 -3.64
N GLU A 58 8.25 -21.95 -3.19
CA GLU A 58 8.02 -20.80 -2.33
C GLU A 58 7.27 -19.67 -3.04
N ILE A 59 7.52 -19.45 -4.34
CA ILE A 59 6.80 -18.46 -5.14
C ILE A 59 5.30 -18.74 -5.14
N GLU A 60 4.89 -20.01 -5.23
CA GLU A 60 3.48 -20.39 -5.19
C GLU A 60 2.85 -20.17 -3.79
N LEU A 61 3.63 -20.24 -2.71
CA LEU A 61 3.15 -19.90 -1.37
C LEU A 61 2.94 -18.38 -1.22
N VAL A 62 3.86 -17.56 -1.73
CA VAL A 62 3.67 -16.10 -1.79
C VAL A 62 2.46 -15.74 -2.66
N ARG A 63 2.26 -16.44 -3.78
CA ARG A 63 1.08 -16.26 -4.64
C ARG A 63 -0.22 -16.58 -3.90
N GLU A 64 -0.28 -17.65 -3.13
CA GLU A 64 -1.47 -17.98 -2.33
C GLU A 64 -1.80 -16.85 -1.34
N ALA A 65 -0.79 -16.37 -0.60
CA ALA A 65 -0.94 -15.24 0.32
C ALA A 65 -1.41 -13.97 -0.43
N GLY A 66 -0.75 -13.64 -1.55
CA GLY A 66 -1.07 -12.48 -2.37
C GLY A 66 -2.46 -12.51 -2.99
N GLN A 67 -2.96 -13.69 -3.39
CA GLN A 67 -4.33 -13.86 -3.88
C GLN A 67 -5.38 -13.65 -2.78
N ILE A 68 -5.10 -14.11 -1.56
CA ILE A 68 -5.98 -13.87 -0.41
C ILE A 68 -6.04 -12.36 -0.11
N ALA A 69 -4.89 -11.68 -0.07
CA ALA A 69 -4.81 -10.23 0.12
C ALA A 69 -5.57 -9.46 -0.98
N ALA A 70 -5.34 -9.80 -2.25
CA ALA A 70 -5.99 -9.16 -3.39
C ALA A 70 -7.52 -9.29 -3.36
N ARG A 71 -8.05 -10.46 -2.95
CA ARG A 71 -9.49 -10.66 -2.83
C ARG A 71 -10.09 -10.01 -1.60
N ALA A 72 -9.36 -9.93 -0.48
CA ALA A 72 -9.76 -9.15 0.69
C ALA A 72 -9.85 -7.65 0.36
N LEU A 73 -8.85 -7.13 -0.36
CA LEU A 73 -8.82 -5.78 -0.92
C LEU A 73 -10.04 -5.50 -1.80
N GLN A 74 -10.40 -6.42 -2.70
CA GLN A 74 -11.59 -6.28 -3.54
C GLN A 74 -12.89 -6.32 -2.74
N ALA A 75 -12.99 -7.20 -1.75
CA ALA A 75 -14.17 -7.32 -0.91
C ALA A 75 -14.43 -6.04 -0.09
N ALA A 76 -13.39 -5.49 0.54
CA ALA A 76 -13.48 -4.24 1.28
C ALA A 76 -13.72 -3.05 0.33
N GLY A 77 -12.95 -2.96 -0.75
CA GLY A 77 -13.06 -1.88 -1.73
C GLY A 77 -14.42 -1.77 -2.42
N ALA A 78 -15.14 -2.88 -2.60
CA ALA A 78 -16.52 -2.87 -3.11
C ALA A 78 -17.52 -2.12 -2.20
N GLU A 79 -17.17 -1.98 -0.91
CA GLU A 79 -17.97 -1.25 0.08
C GLU A 79 -17.45 0.18 0.34
N ALA A 80 -16.41 0.64 -0.36
CA ALA A 80 -15.90 2.01 -0.26
C ALA A 80 -16.86 3.03 -0.90
N LYS A 81 -17.91 3.40 -0.16
CA LYS A 81 -18.98 4.31 -0.58
C LYS A 81 -19.34 5.31 0.52
N PRO A 82 -19.99 6.44 0.19
CA PRO A 82 -20.35 7.45 1.18
C PRO A 82 -21.15 6.85 2.35
N GLY A 83 -20.78 7.22 3.58
CA GLY A 83 -21.43 6.77 4.81
C GLY A 83 -20.83 5.51 5.45
N VAL A 84 -19.89 4.83 4.79
CA VAL A 84 -19.14 3.69 5.37
C VAL A 84 -17.93 4.21 6.16
N THR A 85 -17.58 3.57 7.27
CA THR A 85 -16.38 3.94 8.05
C THR A 85 -15.15 3.19 7.60
N THR A 86 -13.96 3.76 7.78
CA THR A 86 -12.69 3.04 7.52
C THR A 86 -12.58 1.77 8.38
N ASP A 87 -13.05 1.77 9.64
CA ASP A 87 -13.10 0.57 10.50
C ASP A 87 -14.02 -0.55 9.97
N GLU A 88 -15.01 -0.22 9.13
CA GLU A 88 -15.88 -1.22 8.50
C GLU A 88 -15.17 -1.89 7.32
N LEU A 89 -14.36 -1.13 6.57
CA LEU A 89 -13.49 -1.69 5.53
C LEU A 89 -12.43 -2.63 6.12
N ASP A 90 -11.83 -2.25 7.25
CA ASP A 90 -10.95 -3.12 8.05
C ASP A 90 -11.65 -4.41 8.46
N ARG A 91 -12.89 -4.33 8.97
CA ARG A 91 -13.67 -5.51 9.36
C ARG A 91 -13.83 -6.49 8.20
N ILE A 92 -14.22 -5.99 7.03
CA ILE A 92 -14.46 -6.83 5.84
C ILE A 92 -13.17 -7.54 5.41
N ALA A 93 -12.05 -6.81 5.32
CA ALA A 93 -10.78 -7.40 4.94
C ALA A 93 -10.26 -8.39 6.00
N HIS A 94 -10.39 -8.07 7.30
CA HIS A 94 -10.03 -8.92 8.41
C HIS A 94 -10.76 -10.26 8.36
N GLU A 95 -12.09 -10.22 8.25
CA GLU A 95 -12.93 -11.41 8.17
C GLU A 95 -12.58 -12.24 6.93
N TYR A 96 -12.41 -11.60 5.78
CA TYR A 96 -12.02 -12.30 4.55
C TYR A 96 -10.70 -13.06 4.73
N MET A 97 -9.65 -12.42 5.23
CA MET A 97 -8.35 -13.06 5.45
C MET A 97 -8.47 -14.23 6.44
N CYS A 98 -9.19 -14.04 7.56
CA CYS A 98 -9.38 -15.08 8.56
C CYS A 98 -10.17 -16.28 8.02
N ASP A 99 -11.22 -16.05 7.22
CA ASP A 99 -12.03 -17.11 6.60
C ASP A 99 -11.24 -17.96 5.59
N HIS A 100 -10.17 -17.39 5.03
CA HIS A 100 -9.23 -18.08 4.13
C HIS A 100 -7.99 -18.62 4.90
N GLY A 101 -8.04 -18.56 6.23
CA GLY A 101 -7.02 -19.09 7.12
C GLY A 101 -5.68 -18.36 7.01
N ALA A 102 -5.70 -17.07 6.68
CA ALA A 102 -4.55 -16.18 6.68
C ALA A 102 -4.61 -15.20 7.86
N TYR A 103 -3.44 -14.80 8.35
CA TYR A 103 -3.31 -13.77 9.37
C TYR A 103 -3.17 -12.39 8.70
N PRO A 104 -3.89 -11.33 9.13
CA PRO A 104 -3.69 -9.97 8.62
C PRO A 104 -2.34 -9.42 9.06
N SER A 105 -1.39 -9.23 8.14
CA SER A 105 0.01 -8.96 8.54
C SER A 105 0.18 -7.64 9.27
N CYS A 106 -0.58 -6.60 8.93
CA CYS A 106 -0.51 -5.32 9.65
C CYS A 106 -0.83 -5.46 11.14
N LEU A 107 -1.67 -6.45 11.53
CA LEU A 107 -2.15 -6.57 12.90
C LEU A 107 -1.02 -6.93 13.88
N GLU A 108 -0.78 -6.06 14.85
CA GLU A 108 0.30 -6.11 15.85
C GLU A 108 1.71 -5.89 15.28
N TYR A 109 1.87 -5.65 13.98
CA TYR A 109 3.18 -5.32 13.39
C TYR A 109 3.69 -3.99 13.94
N ARG A 110 4.78 -4.02 14.72
CA ARG A 110 5.30 -2.86 15.49
C ARG A 110 4.23 -2.14 16.31
N GLY A 111 3.21 -2.87 16.76
CA GLY A 111 2.09 -2.33 17.53
C GLY A 111 0.95 -1.70 16.72
N PHE A 112 0.93 -1.81 15.38
CA PHE A 112 -0.18 -1.33 14.56
C PHE A 112 -1.51 -2.02 14.96
N PRO A 113 -2.60 -1.27 15.19
CA PRO A 113 -3.77 -1.78 15.92
C PRO A 113 -4.85 -2.44 15.04
N LYS A 114 -4.69 -2.44 13.71
CA LYS A 114 -5.70 -2.83 12.74
C LYS A 114 -5.15 -3.84 11.72
N SER A 115 -6.02 -4.37 10.88
CA SER A 115 -5.74 -5.51 9.99
C SER A 115 -5.24 -5.06 8.62
N ILE A 116 -5.57 -3.84 8.22
CA ILE A 116 -5.22 -3.19 6.96
C ILE A 116 -4.91 -1.70 7.22
N CYS A 117 -4.32 -1.00 6.26
CA CYS A 117 -4.27 0.46 6.27
C CYS A 117 -5.40 1.05 5.41
N THR A 118 -5.94 2.19 5.82
CA THR A 118 -6.94 2.98 5.08
C THR A 118 -6.44 4.42 4.95
N SER A 119 -5.89 4.77 3.79
CA SER A 119 -5.26 6.08 3.56
C SER A 119 -6.18 6.95 2.71
N LEU A 120 -6.91 7.83 3.39
CA LEU A 120 -7.93 8.71 2.81
C LEU A 120 -7.32 10.05 2.38
N ASN A 121 -7.61 10.51 1.16
CA ASN A 121 -7.30 11.86 0.65
C ASN A 121 -5.83 12.31 0.80
N GLU A 122 -5.49 13.08 1.83
CA GLU A 122 -4.14 13.59 2.12
C GLU A 122 -3.22 12.57 2.81
N VAL A 123 -3.77 11.46 3.30
CA VAL A 123 -3.00 10.39 3.94
C VAL A 123 -2.20 9.64 2.88
N ILE A 124 -0.87 9.74 2.96
CA ILE A 124 0.11 9.12 2.05
C ILE A 124 0.07 7.61 2.20
N CYS A 125 0.22 7.12 3.43
CA CYS A 125 0.23 5.70 3.77
C CYS A 125 -0.07 5.52 5.27
N HIS A 126 -0.28 4.25 5.66
CA HIS A 126 -0.41 3.81 7.05
C HIS A 126 -1.53 4.45 7.86
N GLY A 127 -2.56 4.99 7.20
CA GLY A 127 -3.75 5.49 7.90
C GLY A 127 -4.42 4.36 8.70
N ILE A 128 -4.66 4.60 9.99
CA ILE A 128 -5.28 3.61 10.88
C ILE A 128 -6.81 3.62 10.68
N PRO A 129 -7.43 2.47 10.33
CA PRO A 129 -8.90 2.35 10.29
C PRO A 129 -9.57 2.73 11.61
N ASP A 130 -10.58 3.60 11.55
CA ASP A 130 -11.24 4.19 12.71
C ASP A 130 -12.72 4.57 12.40
N SER A 131 -13.32 5.41 13.24
CA SER A 131 -14.70 5.88 13.06
C SER A 131 -14.88 6.93 11.95
N THR A 132 -13.85 7.26 11.16
CA THR A 132 -13.93 8.22 10.06
C THR A 132 -14.89 7.70 9.00
N VAL A 133 -15.88 8.52 8.66
CA VAL A 133 -16.93 8.19 7.69
C VAL A 133 -16.51 8.71 6.32
N LEU A 134 -16.53 7.87 5.29
CA LEU A 134 -16.27 8.27 3.92
C LEU A 134 -17.33 9.25 3.41
N GLU A 135 -16.89 10.31 2.76
CA GLU A 135 -17.73 11.34 2.14
C GLU A 135 -17.72 11.22 0.61
N ASP A 136 -18.79 11.70 -0.01
CA ASP A 136 -18.85 11.83 -1.48
C ASP A 136 -17.73 12.74 -1.97
N GLY A 137 -16.98 12.26 -2.97
CA GLY A 137 -15.82 12.93 -3.53
C GLY A 137 -14.49 12.54 -2.91
N ASP A 138 -14.46 11.66 -1.92
CA ASP A 138 -13.21 11.12 -1.36
C ASP A 138 -12.48 10.17 -2.32
N ILE A 139 -11.16 10.07 -2.15
CA ILE A 139 -10.36 8.96 -2.67
C ILE A 139 -9.68 8.24 -1.51
N ILE A 140 -9.68 6.91 -1.53
CA ILE A 140 -9.13 6.09 -0.45
C ILE A 140 -8.24 4.98 -1.00
N ASN A 141 -7.04 4.84 -0.44
CA ASN A 141 -6.22 3.65 -0.60
C ASN A 141 -6.59 2.62 0.48
N LEU A 142 -6.71 1.36 0.10
CA LEU A 142 -6.73 0.24 1.03
C LEU A 142 -5.47 -0.61 0.80
N ASP A 143 -4.71 -0.82 1.87
CA ASP A 143 -3.45 -1.57 1.85
C ASP A 143 -3.59 -2.86 2.66
N VAL A 144 -3.40 -3.99 2.00
CA VAL A 144 -3.76 -5.31 2.51
C VAL A 144 -2.63 -6.29 2.30
N THR A 145 -2.11 -6.78 3.43
CA THR A 145 -1.11 -7.85 3.43
C THR A 145 -1.63 -9.09 4.16
N ALA A 146 -1.65 -10.24 3.50
CA ALA A 146 -2.03 -11.51 4.12
C ALA A 146 -0.79 -12.37 4.43
N TYR A 147 -0.79 -13.05 5.57
CA TYR A 147 0.21 -14.04 5.96
C TYR A 147 -0.38 -15.46 5.94
N LYS A 148 0.20 -16.34 5.12
CA LYS A 148 -0.27 -17.70 4.89
C LYS A 148 0.89 -18.65 4.63
N ASN A 149 0.90 -19.80 5.28
CA ASN A 149 1.88 -20.87 5.07
C ASN A 149 3.33 -20.38 5.17
N GLY A 150 3.63 -19.55 6.16
CA GLY A 150 4.96 -18.95 6.34
C GLY A 150 5.28 -17.73 5.47
N MET A 151 4.38 -17.29 4.57
CA MET A 151 4.64 -16.23 3.59
C MET A 151 3.66 -15.06 3.68
N HIS A 152 4.19 -13.85 3.49
CA HIS A 152 3.44 -12.61 3.29
C HIS A 152 3.18 -12.39 1.79
N GLY A 153 2.01 -11.85 1.45
CA GLY A 153 1.71 -11.31 0.13
C GLY A 153 0.98 -9.97 0.26
N ASP A 154 1.48 -8.97 -0.46
CA ASP A 154 1.20 -7.55 -0.21
C ASP A 154 0.66 -6.79 -1.42
N THR A 155 -0.38 -5.99 -1.22
CA THR A 155 -1.02 -5.22 -2.29
C THR A 155 -1.95 -4.15 -1.76
N ASN A 156 -2.01 -3.04 -2.52
CA ASN A 156 -2.92 -1.95 -2.26
C ASN A 156 -3.50 -1.37 -3.56
N ALA A 157 -4.66 -0.71 -3.42
CA ALA A 157 -5.30 -0.03 -4.53
C ALA A 157 -6.13 1.17 -4.06
N MET A 158 -6.31 2.13 -4.98
CA MET A 158 -7.23 3.26 -4.79
C MET A 158 -8.67 2.92 -5.17
N PHE A 159 -9.60 3.49 -4.41
CA PHE A 159 -11.04 3.49 -4.67
C PHE A 159 -11.57 4.93 -4.69
N LEU A 160 -12.48 5.19 -5.62
CA LEU A 160 -13.19 6.47 -5.73
C LEU A 160 -14.50 6.37 -4.94
N VAL A 161 -14.76 7.30 -4.04
CA VAL A 161 -15.96 7.30 -3.20
C VAL A 161 -16.98 8.27 -3.78
N GLY A 162 -18.02 7.74 -4.44
CA GLY A 162 -19.07 8.56 -5.04
C GLY A 162 -18.58 9.35 -6.26
N ASP A 163 -18.96 10.63 -6.37
CA ASP A 163 -18.58 11.50 -7.49
C ASP A 163 -17.31 12.32 -7.17
N VAL A 164 -16.18 11.92 -7.76
CA VAL A 164 -14.86 12.47 -7.48
C VAL A 164 -14.47 13.50 -8.54
N ASP A 165 -13.85 14.60 -8.10
CA ASP A 165 -13.35 15.65 -8.99
C ASP A 165 -12.30 15.15 -10.00
N GLU A 166 -12.13 15.90 -11.09
CA GLU A 166 -11.26 15.45 -12.20
C GLU A 166 -9.78 15.34 -11.80
N ASP A 167 -9.26 16.25 -10.96
CA ASP A 167 -7.86 16.22 -10.56
C ASP A 167 -7.56 14.97 -9.72
N SER A 168 -8.44 14.64 -8.77
CA SER A 168 -8.35 13.43 -7.95
C SER A 168 -8.50 12.15 -8.78
N ARG A 169 -9.46 12.11 -9.71
CA ARG A 169 -9.64 10.97 -10.62
C ARG A 169 -8.41 10.75 -11.49
N LEU A 170 -7.82 11.83 -12.04
CA LEU A 170 -6.61 11.76 -12.84
C LEU A 170 -5.39 11.37 -12.02
N LEU A 171 -5.27 11.82 -10.76
CA LEU A 171 -4.22 11.40 -9.84
C LEU A 171 -4.24 9.88 -9.65
N VAL A 172 -5.41 9.32 -9.36
CA VAL A 172 -5.61 7.88 -9.19
C VAL A 172 -5.23 7.12 -10.47
N GLU A 173 -5.79 7.52 -11.63
CA GLU A 173 -5.52 6.88 -12.92
C GLU A 173 -4.02 6.89 -13.29
N ARG A 174 -3.36 8.02 -13.07
CA ARG A 174 -1.94 8.20 -13.42
C ARG A 174 -1.02 7.49 -12.45
N THR A 175 -1.40 7.34 -11.18
CA THR A 175 -0.63 6.54 -10.22
C THR A 175 -0.65 5.06 -10.61
N LEU A 176 -1.80 4.54 -11.02
CA LEU A 176 -1.90 3.18 -11.57
C LEU A 176 -1.03 3.02 -12.83
N GLU A 177 -1.10 3.97 -13.76
CA GLU A 177 -0.28 3.92 -14.98
C GLU A 177 1.23 4.05 -14.69
N ALA A 178 1.63 4.85 -13.69
CA ALA A 178 3.03 4.94 -13.24
C ALA A 178 3.53 3.57 -12.73
N THR A 179 2.74 2.94 -11.88
CA THR A 179 2.99 1.58 -11.34
C THR A 179 3.12 0.56 -12.47
N ASN A 180 2.16 0.53 -13.40
CA ASN A 180 2.18 -0.38 -14.55
C ASN A 180 3.39 -0.18 -15.46
N ARG A 181 3.85 1.06 -15.66
CA ARG A 181 5.08 1.35 -16.41
C ARG A 181 6.32 0.84 -15.70
N ALA A 182 6.36 0.98 -14.38
CA ALA A 182 7.45 0.52 -13.55
C ALA A 182 7.56 -1.01 -13.56
N ILE A 183 6.43 -1.72 -13.42
CA ILE A 183 6.34 -3.18 -13.56
C ILE A 183 6.88 -3.63 -14.92
N LYS A 184 6.48 -2.98 -16.02
CA LYS A 184 7.00 -3.30 -17.37
C LYS A 184 8.52 -3.09 -17.53
N ALA A 185 9.14 -2.32 -16.65
CA ALA A 185 10.58 -2.09 -16.64
C ALA A 185 11.35 -3.21 -15.92
N VAL A 186 10.69 -4.04 -15.11
CA VAL A 186 11.29 -5.16 -14.37
C VAL A 186 11.70 -6.25 -15.35
N ARG A 187 12.99 -6.57 -15.36
CA ARG A 187 13.61 -7.64 -16.16
C ARG A 187 14.92 -8.09 -15.51
N PRO A 188 15.33 -9.36 -15.68
CA PRO A 188 16.65 -9.82 -15.26
C PRO A 188 17.79 -8.95 -15.79
N GLY A 189 18.82 -8.75 -14.97
CA GLY A 189 20.02 -8.00 -15.32
C GLY A 189 19.88 -6.47 -15.29
N ARG A 190 18.71 -5.93 -14.94
CA ARG A 190 18.54 -4.49 -14.71
C ARG A 190 18.63 -4.17 -13.23
N GLU A 191 19.09 -2.97 -12.92
CA GLU A 191 19.16 -2.45 -11.55
C GLU A 191 17.78 -2.02 -11.03
N ILE A 192 17.52 -2.24 -9.74
CA ILE A 192 16.27 -1.86 -9.05
C ILE A 192 15.96 -0.35 -9.18
N ASN A 193 16.95 0.53 -9.08
CA ASN A 193 16.78 1.99 -9.18
C ASN A 193 16.11 2.48 -10.48
N VAL A 194 16.03 1.63 -11.51
CA VAL A 194 15.36 1.95 -12.77
C VAL A 194 13.84 2.09 -12.62
N ILE A 195 13.26 1.41 -11.62
CA ILE A 195 11.83 1.47 -11.26
C ILE A 195 11.47 2.92 -10.93
N GLY A 196 12.17 3.52 -9.97
CA GLY A 196 11.93 4.89 -9.55
C GLY A 196 12.17 5.93 -10.65
N ARG A 197 13.19 5.73 -11.51
CA ARG A 197 13.39 6.59 -12.70
C ARG A 197 12.17 6.58 -13.63
N VAL A 198 11.56 5.42 -13.86
CA VAL A 198 10.40 5.28 -14.76
C VAL A 198 9.19 5.99 -14.17
N ILE A 199 8.94 5.82 -12.87
CA ILE A 199 7.84 6.44 -12.14
C ILE A 199 7.99 7.98 -12.15
N GLU A 200 9.12 8.50 -11.66
CA GLU A 200 9.33 9.96 -11.55
C GLU A 200 9.29 10.65 -12.91
N LYS A 201 9.85 10.03 -13.96
CA LYS A 201 9.79 10.57 -15.33
C LYS A 201 8.37 10.64 -15.89
N TYR A 202 7.48 9.74 -15.46
CA TYR A 202 6.07 9.79 -15.86
C TYR A 202 5.30 10.83 -15.02
N ALA A 203 5.42 10.78 -13.70
CA ALA A 203 4.76 11.69 -12.76
C ALA A 203 5.07 13.17 -13.06
N LYS A 204 6.34 13.49 -13.37
CA LYS A 204 6.80 14.85 -13.69
C LYS A 204 6.09 15.50 -14.88
N ARG A 205 5.51 14.72 -15.80
CA ARG A 205 4.76 15.25 -16.96
C ARG A 205 3.46 15.94 -16.55
N PHE A 206 2.97 15.64 -15.34
CA PHE A 206 1.72 16.14 -14.80
C PHE A 206 1.95 17.06 -13.58
N GLY A 207 3.21 17.32 -13.23
CA GLY A 207 3.55 18.14 -12.07
C GLY A 207 3.37 17.45 -10.72
N TYR A 208 3.18 16.13 -10.68
CA TYR A 208 2.99 15.39 -9.43
C TYR A 208 4.28 15.21 -8.64
N GLY A 209 4.16 15.22 -7.33
CA GLY A 209 5.20 14.80 -6.41
C GLY A 209 5.35 13.28 -6.38
N VAL A 210 6.53 12.81 -5.99
CA VAL A 210 6.84 11.40 -5.77
C VAL A 210 7.45 11.28 -4.38
N VAL A 211 6.76 10.60 -3.47
CA VAL A 211 7.22 10.40 -2.09
C VAL A 211 8.52 9.58 -2.08
N ARG A 212 9.44 9.92 -1.17
CA ARG A 212 10.81 9.40 -1.16
C ARG A 212 11.17 8.56 0.05
N ASP A 213 10.55 8.84 1.20
CA ASP A 213 10.89 8.20 2.47
C ASP A 213 10.16 6.86 2.69
N PHE A 214 9.19 6.55 1.82
CA PHE A 214 8.46 5.29 1.77
C PHE A 214 8.68 4.63 0.39
N THR A 215 9.07 3.38 0.39
CA THR A 215 9.61 2.66 -0.77
C THR A 215 9.08 1.25 -0.83
N GLY A 216 9.06 0.65 -2.02
CA GLY A 216 8.82 -0.78 -2.13
C GLY A 216 9.91 -1.59 -1.42
N HIS A 217 9.61 -2.85 -1.18
CA HIS A 217 10.44 -3.74 -0.39
C HIS A 217 10.42 -5.16 -0.92
N GLY A 218 11.42 -5.98 -0.57
CA GLY A 218 11.27 -7.42 -0.72
C GLY A 218 10.25 -7.94 0.31
N VAL A 219 9.47 -8.94 -0.08
CA VAL A 219 8.38 -9.52 0.72
C VAL A 219 8.31 -11.04 0.50
N GLY A 220 7.89 -11.78 1.51
CA GLY A 220 7.70 -13.23 1.47
C GLY A 220 7.85 -13.84 2.86
N HIS A 221 9.01 -14.42 3.20
CA HIS A 221 9.24 -14.96 4.56
C HIS A 221 9.17 -13.86 5.64
N GLU A 222 9.67 -12.67 5.30
CA GLU A 222 9.58 -11.46 6.11
C GLU A 222 8.52 -10.53 5.50
N PHE A 223 7.86 -9.72 6.34
CA PHE A 223 6.94 -8.69 5.87
C PHE A 223 7.73 -7.64 5.07
N HIS A 224 8.79 -7.08 5.67
CA HIS A 224 9.72 -6.19 4.97
C HIS A 224 11.15 -6.74 5.06
N THR A 225 11.68 -7.22 3.94
CA THR A 225 13.11 -7.57 3.85
C THR A 225 13.99 -6.31 3.75
N GLY A 226 15.32 -6.49 3.72
CA GLY A 226 16.27 -5.38 3.58
C GLY A 226 16.40 -4.82 2.16
N LEU A 227 15.66 -5.34 1.17
CA LEU A 227 15.65 -4.79 -0.18
C LEU A 227 14.81 -3.52 -0.21
N ILE A 228 15.40 -2.43 -0.70
CA ILE A 228 14.73 -1.13 -0.85
C ILE A 228 14.51 -0.87 -2.34
N VAL A 229 13.28 -0.54 -2.72
CA VAL A 229 12.84 -0.26 -4.09
C VAL A 229 12.32 1.18 -4.19
N PRO A 230 13.19 2.16 -4.53
CA PRO A 230 12.79 3.56 -4.61
C PRO A 230 11.80 3.84 -5.74
N HIS A 231 10.88 4.78 -5.50
CA HIS A 231 9.92 5.27 -6.50
C HIS A 231 10.39 6.54 -7.24
N TYR A 232 11.56 7.08 -6.89
CA TYR A 232 12.19 8.25 -7.50
C TYR A 232 13.53 7.88 -8.18
N ASP A 233 14.09 8.73 -9.05
CA ASP A 233 15.39 8.47 -9.68
C ASP A 233 16.51 8.60 -8.63
N ALA A 234 16.90 7.45 -8.09
CA ALA A 234 17.88 7.35 -7.01
C ALA A 234 19.29 6.99 -7.49
N ALA A 235 19.51 6.84 -8.80
CA ALA A 235 20.79 6.38 -9.31
C ALA A 235 21.94 7.36 -8.99
N PRO A 236 23.16 6.84 -8.72
CA PRO A 236 23.57 5.43 -8.80
C PRO A 236 23.26 4.57 -7.56
N SER A 237 22.55 5.10 -6.55
CA SER A 237 22.15 4.31 -5.37
C SER A 237 21.10 3.24 -5.73
N TYR A 238 20.91 2.27 -4.84
CA TYR A 238 19.92 1.18 -4.97
C TYR A 238 20.05 0.38 -6.29
N ALA A 239 21.29 0.11 -6.67
CA ALA A 239 21.67 -0.55 -7.92
C ALA A 239 21.68 -2.09 -7.85
N THR A 240 20.93 -2.70 -6.92
CA THR A 240 20.82 -4.17 -6.84
C THR A 240 20.31 -4.71 -8.18
N GLU A 241 20.99 -5.71 -8.75
CA GLU A 241 20.59 -6.35 -9.99
C GLU A 241 19.38 -7.27 -9.75
N MET A 242 18.33 -7.11 -10.54
CA MET A 242 17.17 -7.99 -10.54
C MET A 242 17.54 -9.33 -11.18
N VAL A 243 17.24 -10.44 -10.50
CA VAL A 243 17.53 -11.80 -10.97
C VAL A 243 16.26 -12.68 -10.88
N PRO A 244 16.12 -13.73 -11.72
CA PRO A 244 14.95 -14.60 -11.66
C PRO A 244 14.72 -15.20 -10.27
N GLY A 245 13.45 -15.28 -9.87
CA GLY A 245 13.01 -15.72 -8.54
C GLY A 245 13.04 -14.61 -7.48
N MET A 246 13.52 -13.40 -7.81
CA MET A 246 13.49 -12.28 -6.89
C MET A 246 12.05 -11.76 -6.71
N ILE A 247 11.57 -11.65 -5.47
CA ILE A 247 10.25 -11.12 -5.10
C ILE A 247 10.38 -9.76 -4.41
N PHE A 248 9.56 -8.79 -4.83
CA PHE A 248 9.46 -7.47 -4.20
C PHE A 248 8.17 -6.74 -4.59
N THR A 249 7.89 -5.63 -3.91
CA THR A 249 6.78 -4.72 -4.15
C THR A 249 7.21 -3.51 -4.99
N ILE A 250 6.29 -2.98 -5.78
CA ILE A 250 6.38 -1.63 -6.36
C ILE A 250 5.11 -0.91 -5.92
N GLU A 251 5.24 0.16 -5.15
CA GLU A 251 4.14 0.79 -4.41
C GLU A 251 4.16 2.35 -4.44
N PRO A 252 4.31 3.00 -5.61
CA PRO A 252 4.54 4.44 -5.67
C PRO A 252 3.39 5.26 -5.08
N MET A 253 3.74 6.21 -4.22
CA MET A 253 2.86 7.25 -3.71
C MET A 253 3.09 8.56 -4.47
N LEU A 254 2.08 9.03 -5.20
CA LEU A 254 2.10 10.29 -5.95
C LEU A 254 1.22 11.34 -5.31
N THR A 255 1.69 12.58 -5.24
CA THR A 255 0.97 13.69 -4.61
C THR A 255 0.58 14.76 -5.64
N LEU A 256 -0.58 15.41 -5.44
CA LEU A 256 -0.96 16.59 -6.23
C LEU A 256 -0.09 17.83 -5.88
N GLY A 257 0.40 17.89 -4.65
CA GLY A 257 1.16 19.01 -4.12
C GLY A 257 2.59 18.64 -3.75
N THR A 258 2.98 18.96 -2.52
CA THR A 258 4.30 18.68 -1.96
C THR A 258 4.51 17.19 -1.69
N ILE A 259 5.78 16.80 -1.51
CA ILE A 259 6.17 15.47 -1.00
C ILE A 259 6.57 15.52 0.48
N ALA A 260 6.67 16.73 1.05
CA ALA A 260 6.87 16.89 2.48
C ALA A 260 5.67 16.30 3.22
N TRP A 261 5.94 15.63 4.33
CA TRP A 261 4.93 14.92 5.09
C TRP A 261 5.00 15.30 6.56
N ASP A 262 3.86 15.16 7.24
CA ASP A 262 3.73 15.18 8.70
C ASP A 262 3.26 13.79 9.16
N GLN A 263 3.75 13.33 10.32
CA GLN A 263 3.28 12.12 10.98
C GLN A 263 2.36 12.52 12.14
N TRP A 264 1.23 11.82 12.29
CA TRP A 264 0.31 12.04 13.40
C TRP A 264 0.87 11.50 14.72
N ASP A 265 0.31 11.95 15.84
CA ASP A 265 0.67 11.48 17.20
C ASP A 265 0.33 9.99 17.45
N ASP A 266 -0.24 9.29 16.46
CA ASP A 266 -0.50 7.85 16.50
C ASP A 266 0.71 7.00 16.07
N ASP A 267 1.85 7.64 15.74
CA ASP A 267 3.11 7.04 15.27
C ASP A 267 3.03 6.32 13.91
N TRP A 268 1.90 6.38 13.20
CA TRP A 268 1.67 5.64 11.95
C TRP A 268 1.21 6.51 10.80
N THR A 269 0.15 7.30 11.00
CA THR A 269 -0.53 7.99 9.90
C THR A 269 0.37 9.08 9.32
N ILE A 270 0.70 8.94 8.03
CA ILE A 270 1.54 9.90 7.29
C ILE A 270 0.65 10.72 6.38
N THR A 271 0.68 12.04 6.50
CA THR A 271 -0.10 12.96 5.65
C THR A 271 0.78 13.90 4.85
N THR A 272 0.32 14.34 3.67
CA THR A 272 0.96 15.44 2.96
C THR A 272 0.93 16.72 3.79
N HIS A 273 2.06 17.44 3.86
CA HIS A 273 2.18 18.63 4.69
C HIS A 273 1.26 19.78 4.25
N ASP A 274 0.96 19.87 2.95
CA ASP A 274 0.02 20.85 2.38
C ASP A 274 -1.43 20.36 2.36
N ARG A 275 -1.69 19.14 2.85
CA ARG A 275 -3.00 18.47 2.89
C ARG A 275 -3.64 18.29 1.52
N MET A 276 -2.85 18.34 0.45
CA MET A 276 -3.32 17.99 -0.89
C MET A 276 -3.34 16.47 -1.04
N ARG A 277 -4.21 16.00 -1.94
CA ARG A 277 -4.46 14.57 -2.09
C ARG A 277 -3.24 13.80 -2.65
N THR A 278 -3.20 12.53 -2.29
CA THR A 278 -2.20 11.55 -2.70
C THR A 278 -2.88 10.26 -3.14
N ALA A 279 -2.17 9.45 -3.93
CA ALA A 279 -2.64 8.14 -4.38
C ALA A 279 -1.48 7.14 -4.41
N GLN A 280 -1.81 5.87 -4.17
CA GLN A 280 -0.87 4.76 -4.16
C GLN A 280 -1.50 3.52 -4.82
N TYR A 281 -0.67 2.74 -5.51
CA TYR A 281 -1.01 1.41 -6.00
C TYR A 281 0.16 0.48 -5.77
N GLU A 282 -0.11 -0.78 -5.49
CA GLU A 282 0.94 -1.74 -5.20
C GLU A 282 0.65 -3.14 -5.73
N HIS A 283 1.73 -3.78 -6.18
CA HIS A 283 1.76 -5.22 -6.37
C HIS A 283 3.04 -5.86 -5.82
N THR A 284 2.89 -6.99 -5.13
CA THR A 284 3.94 -8.01 -5.01
C THR A 284 4.15 -8.70 -6.36
N MET A 285 5.39 -8.83 -6.79
CA MET A 285 5.75 -9.46 -8.06
C MET A 285 7.03 -10.29 -7.96
N VAL A 286 7.22 -11.21 -8.91
CA VAL A 286 8.43 -12.02 -9.05
C VAL A 286 9.10 -11.77 -10.40
N VAL A 287 10.42 -11.64 -10.39
CA VAL A 287 11.22 -11.56 -11.62
C VAL A 287 11.28 -12.95 -12.26
N THR A 288 10.91 -13.07 -13.54
CA THR A 288 10.97 -14.32 -14.31
C THR A 288 12.25 -14.37 -15.16
N GLN A 289 12.44 -15.43 -15.96
CA GLN A 289 13.60 -15.53 -16.85
C GLN A 289 13.65 -14.46 -17.96
N ASP A 290 12.49 -13.89 -18.31
CA ASP A 290 12.31 -12.99 -19.45
C ASP A 290 11.52 -11.71 -19.12
N GLY A 291 11.08 -11.55 -17.88
CA GLY A 291 10.29 -10.39 -17.44
C GLY A 291 9.91 -10.45 -15.97
N VAL A 292 8.62 -10.32 -15.71
CA VAL A 292 8.03 -10.21 -14.38
C VAL A 292 6.64 -10.83 -14.38
N GLU A 293 6.24 -11.39 -13.25
CA GLU A 293 4.90 -11.88 -13.00
C GLU A 293 4.34 -11.23 -11.73
N ILE A 294 3.08 -10.79 -11.78
CA ILE A 294 2.37 -10.22 -10.63
C ILE A 294 1.75 -11.36 -9.81
N LEU A 295 2.03 -11.38 -8.50
CA LEU A 295 1.57 -12.43 -7.58
C LEU A 295 0.25 -12.06 -6.87
N THR A 296 -0.16 -10.79 -6.94
CA THR A 296 -1.34 -10.25 -6.24
C THR A 296 -2.47 -9.86 -7.19
N LEU A 297 -2.68 -10.66 -8.23
CA LEU A 297 -3.94 -10.65 -8.99
C LEU A 297 -4.93 -11.64 -8.35
N PRO A 298 -6.24 -11.32 -8.31
CA PRO A 298 -7.28 -12.17 -7.69
C PRO A 298 -7.38 -13.60 -8.25
#